data_AF-A0A9D3NHW4-F1
#
_entry.id   AF-A0A9D3NHW4-F1
#
_cell.length_a   1.000
_cell.length_b   1.000
_cell.length_c   1.000
_cell.angle_alpha   90.00
_cell.angle_beta   90.00
_cell.angle_gamma   90.00
#
_symmetry.space_group_name_H-M   'P 1'
#
loop_
_entity.id
_entity.type
_entity.pdbx_description
1 polymer ?
#
loop_
_entity_poly.entity_id
_entity_poly.type
_entity_poly.pdbx_seq_one_letter_code
_entity_poly.pdbx_strand_id
1 'polypeptide(L)'
;MYLGSLLRRYCAVQIRQQVGSLQRVMPTSCLSARGFHVTDSRRTYDVRKVELTPLEQRKLTFDSHALVKELELNGFEKKQAELIVSALVTLTTANMDIVYRDMVTGAHQEIVLQQIMAHLDSIRKDMVILEKSEFANLRSENAKMQTELEQIKNRLLEESQKIRADTKLDINLERSRVTDMFTEQEKKLMEVSSEFHKKNAEIETSAIETTKKIDIEVASLKTLLESLKLQTIRYLAVCIFSCLAVALGVYRSWN
;
A
#
# COMPACT_ATOMS: atom_id res chain seq x y z
N MET A 1 31.26 27.32 15.48
CA MET A 1 31.31 25.87 15.15
C MET A 1 30.12 25.07 15.75
N TYR A 2 28.93 25.65 15.92
CA TYR A 2 27.80 24.96 16.60
C TYR A 2 26.44 25.00 15.87
N LEU A 3 26.33 25.58 14.67
CA LEU A 3 25.07 25.55 13.89
C LEU A 3 24.97 24.36 12.90
N GLY A 4 26.09 23.76 12.50
CA GLY A 4 26.09 22.67 11.52
C GLY A 4 25.63 21.30 12.06
N SER A 5 25.71 21.09 13.38
CA SER A 5 25.34 19.83 14.03
C SER A 5 23.85 19.70 14.36
N LEU A 6 23.13 20.83 14.47
CA LEU A 6 21.69 20.86 14.75
C LEU A 6 20.85 20.54 13.50
N LEU A 7 21.23 21.03 12.31
CA LEU A 7 20.52 20.70 11.07
C LEU A 7 20.65 19.22 10.68
N ARG A 8 21.79 18.57 10.97
CA ARG A 8 21.97 17.13 10.72
C ARG A 8 21.10 16.25 11.61
N ARG A 9 20.81 16.69 12.85
CA ARG A 9 19.95 15.92 13.77
C ARG A 9 18.48 16.05 13.42
N TYR A 10 18.02 17.21 12.94
CA TYR A 10 16.63 17.37 12.49
C TYR A 10 16.29 16.53 11.25
N CYS A 11 17.22 16.36 10.31
CA CYS A 11 17.00 15.56 9.10
C CYS A 11 16.94 14.04 9.40
N ALA A 12 17.72 13.56 10.38
CA ALA A 12 17.73 12.14 10.75
C ALA A 12 16.50 11.68 11.54
N VAL A 13 15.86 12.58 12.30
CA VAL A 13 14.66 12.27 13.10
C VAL A 13 13.41 12.16 12.22
N GLN A 14 13.30 12.97 11.16
CA GLN A 14 12.15 12.96 10.25
C GLN A 14 12.05 11.66 9.42
N ILE A 15 13.19 11.07 9.05
CA ILE A 15 13.24 9.83 8.24
C ILE A 15 12.88 8.60 9.08
N ARG A 16 13.16 8.62 10.40
CA ARG A 16 12.89 7.46 11.28
C ARG A 16 11.40 7.34 11.66
N GLN A 17 10.64 8.43 11.56
CA GLN A 17 9.22 8.46 11.96
C GLN A 17 8.27 7.96 10.88
N GLN A 18 8.70 7.85 9.62
CA GLN A 18 7.88 7.36 8.50
C GLN A 18 8.03 5.85 8.21
N VAL A 19 9.00 5.17 8.84
CA VAL A 19 9.29 3.73 8.58
C VAL A 19 8.57 2.79 9.58
N GLY A 20 7.91 3.34 10.60
CA GLY A 20 7.37 2.56 11.73
C GLY A 20 5.95 2.00 11.58
N SER A 21 5.22 2.24 10.48
CA SER A 21 3.76 1.98 10.45
C SER A 21 3.24 1.09 9.31
N LEU A 22 4.11 0.37 8.58
CA LEU A 22 3.67 -0.55 7.53
C LEU A 22 4.28 -1.94 7.74
N GLN A 23 3.77 -2.65 8.75
CA GLN A 23 4.08 -4.06 8.94
C GLN A 23 2.79 -4.85 9.18
N ARG A 24 2.05 -5.15 8.11
CA ARG A 24 1.29 -6.40 8.00
C ARG A 24 0.78 -6.68 6.57
N VAL A 25 0.88 -7.96 6.22
CA VAL A 25 0.26 -8.68 5.09
C VAL A 25 1.07 -8.72 3.79
N MET A 26 1.85 -9.80 3.67
CA MET A 26 2.36 -10.34 2.40
C MET A 26 1.24 -11.12 1.69
N PRO A 27 1.19 -11.04 0.35
CA PRO A 27 1.11 -12.26 -0.43
C PRO A 27 2.28 -12.35 -1.40
N THR A 28 2.89 -13.52 -1.38
CA THR A 28 3.82 -14.07 -2.38
C THR A 28 3.20 -14.07 -3.77
N SER A 29 3.86 -13.44 -4.76
CA SER A 29 4.17 -14.03 -6.07
C SER A 29 4.67 -12.99 -7.09
N CYS A 30 5.58 -13.43 -7.96
CA CYS A 30 5.99 -12.83 -9.23
C CYS A 30 6.89 -11.58 -9.16
N LEU A 31 8.16 -11.80 -8.88
CA LEU A 31 9.28 -10.90 -9.19
C LEU A 31 9.33 -10.64 -10.71
N SER A 32 8.71 -9.56 -11.18
CA SER A 32 9.10 -8.91 -12.42
C SER A 32 10.31 -8.03 -12.10
N ALA A 33 11.49 -8.57 -12.36
CA ALA A 33 12.75 -7.83 -12.28
C ALA A 33 12.74 -6.71 -13.33
N ARG A 34 12.16 -5.55 -12.98
CA ARG A 34 12.42 -4.30 -13.69
C ARG A 34 13.86 -3.91 -13.40
N GLY A 35 14.69 -4.05 -14.43
CA GLY A 35 16.09 -3.69 -14.39
C GLY A 35 16.27 -2.27 -13.89
N PHE A 36 16.88 -2.14 -12.71
CA PHE A 36 17.63 -0.94 -12.40
C PHE A 36 18.74 -0.86 -13.45
N HIS A 37 18.65 0.12 -14.35
CA HIS A 37 19.82 0.57 -15.09
C HIS A 37 20.77 1.14 -14.04
N VAL A 38 21.65 0.29 -13.51
CA VAL A 38 22.91 0.71 -12.94
C VAL A 38 23.61 1.41 -14.08
N THR A 39 23.64 2.74 -14.05
CA THR A 39 24.59 3.51 -14.85
C THR A 39 25.94 3.02 -14.39
N ASP A 40 26.52 2.11 -15.18
CA ASP A 40 27.89 1.66 -15.05
C ASP A 40 28.72 2.94 -15.06
N SER A 41 29.18 3.37 -13.89
CA SER A 41 30.06 4.53 -13.76
C SER A 41 31.40 4.04 -14.27
N ARG A 42 31.50 3.93 -15.60
CA ARG A 42 32.73 3.72 -16.33
C ARG A 42 33.53 4.98 -16.10
N ARG A 43 34.22 5.02 -14.96
CA ARG A 43 35.28 5.99 -14.68
C ARG A 43 36.43 5.64 -15.61
N THR A 44 36.24 5.90 -16.89
CA THR A 44 37.33 6.10 -17.84
C THR A 44 37.97 7.41 -17.43
N TYR A 45 38.78 7.37 -16.38
CA TYR A 45 39.88 8.31 -16.28
C TYR A 45 40.74 8.01 -17.49
N ASP A 46 40.45 8.71 -18.58
CA ASP A 46 41.31 8.74 -19.74
C ASP A 46 42.59 9.42 -19.27
N VAL A 47 43.54 8.60 -18.83
CA VAL A 47 44.89 9.05 -18.47
C VAL A 47 45.52 9.45 -19.79
N ARG A 48 45.22 10.67 -20.22
CA ARG A 48 45.72 11.22 -21.48
C ARG A 48 47.22 11.36 -21.32
N LYS A 49 47.94 10.37 -21.85
CA LYS A 49 49.40 10.32 -21.82
C LYS A 49 49.94 11.53 -22.58
N VAL A 50 50.72 12.33 -21.89
CA VAL A 50 51.47 13.43 -22.49
C VAL A 50 52.70 12.81 -23.13
N GLU A 51 52.70 12.66 -24.46
CA GLU A 51 53.87 12.16 -25.19
C GLU A 51 54.93 13.26 -25.33
N LEU A 52 56.16 12.89 -24.99
CA LEU A 52 57.29 13.80 -24.94
C LEU A 52 58.16 13.55 -26.20
N THR A 53 58.29 14.54 -27.08
CA THR A 53 59.14 14.44 -28.28
C THR A 53 60.63 14.33 -27.91
N PRO A 54 61.42 13.44 -28.55
CA PRO A 54 62.85 13.31 -28.29
C PRO A 54 63.62 14.58 -28.70
N LEU A 55 64.62 14.95 -27.89
CA LEU A 55 65.49 16.11 -28.11
C LEU A 55 66.61 15.76 -29.09
N GLU A 56 66.52 16.21 -30.34
CA GLU A 56 67.37 15.67 -31.40
C GLU A 56 68.78 16.30 -31.53
N GLN A 57 69.07 17.48 -30.98
CA GLN A 57 70.36 18.14 -31.27
C GLN A 57 70.89 19.03 -30.13
N ARG A 58 71.84 18.51 -29.36
CA ARG A 58 72.77 19.33 -28.54
C ARG A 58 74.19 18.80 -28.68
N LYS A 59 74.91 19.34 -29.68
CA LYS A 59 76.29 18.97 -30.00
C LYS A 59 77.24 19.73 -29.09
N LEU A 60 78.02 19.01 -28.28
CA LEU A 60 79.07 19.60 -27.45
C LEU A 60 80.19 20.12 -28.35
N THR A 61 80.53 21.41 -28.24
CA THR A 61 81.71 21.98 -28.90
C THR A 61 82.92 21.78 -27.99
N PHE A 62 83.52 20.59 -28.06
CA PHE A 62 84.77 20.30 -27.38
C PHE A 62 85.93 20.54 -28.36
N ASP A 63 86.81 21.50 -28.07
CA ASP A 63 88.01 21.74 -28.88
C ASP A 63 89.12 20.77 -28.47
N SER A 64 89.06 19.55 -29.01
CA SER A 64 90.05 18.51 -28.75
C SER A 64 91.46 18.93 -29.15
N HIS A 65 91.59 19.79 -30.16
CA HIS A 65 92.88 20.14 -30.72
C HIS A 65 93.63 21.18 -29.88
N ALA A 66 92.92 22.15 -29.30
CA ALA A 66 93.51 23.08 -28.33
C ALA A 66 94.03 22.37 -27.08
N LEU A 67 93.25 21.42 -26.54
CA LEU A 67 93.64 20.64 -25.35
C LEU A 67 94.84 19.71 -25.60
N VAL A 68 94.92 19.07 -26.77
CA VAL A 68 96.09 18.24 -27.12
C VAL A 68 97.36 19.10 -27.16
N LYS A 69 97.29 20.28 -27.80
CA LYS A 69 98.44 21.21 -27.85
C LYS A 69 98.88 21.68 -26.47
N GLU A 70 97.92 21.98 -25.58
CA GLU A 70 98.22 22.41 -24.22
C GLU A 70 98.92 21.29 -23.42
N LEU A 71 98.49 20.03 -23.58
CA LEU A 71 99.14 18.89 -22.94
C LEU A 71 100.53 18.61 -23.49
N GLU A 72 100.73 18.75 -24.81
CA GLU A 72 102.06 18.63 -25.43
C GLU A 72 103.04 19.68 -24.88
N LEU A 73 102.59 20.93 -24.71
CA LEU A 73 103.41 22.01 -24.13
C LEU A 73 103.81 21.75 -22.67
N ASN A 74 102.99 20.98 -21.94
CA ASN A 74 103.26 20.59 -20.56
C ASN A 74 104.09 19.29 -20.43
N GLY A 75 104.69 18.82 -21.52
CA GLY A 75 105.65 17.71 -21.51
C GLY A 75 105.06 16.32 -21.74
N PHE A 76 103.80 16.20 -22.16
CA PHE A 76 103.20 14.93 -22.57
C PHE A 76 103.56 14.57 -24.01
N GLU A 77 103.80 13.28 -24.28
CA GLU A 77 103.92 12.81 -25.66
C GLU A 77 102.57 12.98 -26.38
N LYS A 78 102.60 13.40 -27.65
CA LYS A 78 101.41 13.59 -28.49
C LYS A 78 100.38 12.46 -28.37
N LYS A 79 100.85 11.20 -28.42
CA LYS A 79 99.99 10.01 -28.29
C LYS A 79 99.30 9.91 -26.93
N GLN A 80 99.99 10.29 -25.86
CA GLN A 80 99.45 10.30 -24.50
C GLN A 80 98.42 11.43 -24.33
N ALA A 81 98.72 12.62 -24.87
CA ALA A 81 97.80 13.76 -24.89
C ALA A 81 96.51 13.44 -25.66
N GLU A 82 96.61 12.85 -26.85
CA GLU A 82 95.46 12.42 -27.66
C GLU A 82 94.61 11.35 -26.94
N LEU A 83 95.24 10.39 -26.26
CA LEU A 83 94.52 9.36 -25.50
C LEU A 83 93.73 9.95 -24.32
N ILE A 84 94.34 10.85 -23.55
CA ILE A 84 93.71 11.52 -22.41
C ILE A 84 92.53 12.37 -22.90
N VAL A 85 92.73 13.16 -23.95
CA VAL A 85 91.67 14.01 -24.54
C VAL A 85 90.54 13.16 -25.10
N SER A 86 90.83 12.04 -25.76
CA SER A 86 89.82 11.10 -26.26
C SER A 86 88.99 10.48 -25.12
N ALA A 87 89.64 10.08 -24.01
CA ALA A 87 88.94 9.58 -22.83
C ALA A 87 88.05 10.65 -22.20
N LEU A 88 88.52 11.91 -22.11
CA LEU A 88 87.74 13.03 -21.59
C LEU A 88 86.54 13.36 -22.48
N VAL A 89 86.70 13.39 -23.80
CA VAL A 89 85.58 13.59 -24.73
C VAL A 89 84.54 12.50 -24.56
N THR A 90 84.99 11.23 -24.47
CA THR A 90 84.09 10.09 -24.32
C THR A 90 83.32 10.15 -23.00
N LEU A 91 84.00 10.42 -21.88
CA LEU A 91 83.36 10.54 -20.57
C LEU A 91 82.41 11.74 -20.50
N THR A 92 82.81 12.89 -21.05
CA THR A 92 81.99 14.10 -21.04
C THR A 92 80.75 13.94 -21.91
N THR A 93 80.88 13.28 -23.06
CA THR A 93 79.75 12.95 -23.94
C THR A 93 78.78 12.01 -23.22
N ALA A 94 79.28 10.93 -22.60
CA ALA A 94 78.45 9.99 -21.85
C ALA A 94 77.74 10.62 -20.63
N ASN A 95 78.43 11.48 -19.88
CA ASN A 95 77.81 12.21 -18.76
C ASN A 95 76.76 13.21 -19.24
N MET A 96 77.00 13.91 -20.34
CA MET A 96 76.04 14.84 -20.92
C MET A 96 74.80 14.12 -21.43
N ASP A 97 74.94 12.94 -22.04
CA ASP A 97 73.79 12.12 -22.46
C ASP A 97 72.91 11.72 -21.27
N ILE A 98 73.50 11.43 -20.10
CA ILE A 98 72.76 11.15 -18.87
C ILE A 98 72.04 12.42 -18.38
N VAL A 99 72.76 13.53 -18.24
CA VAL A 99 72.20 14.79 -17.73
C VAL A 99 71.09 15.32 -18.65
N TYR A 100 71.25 15.25 -19.96
CA TYR A 100 70.23 15.71 -20.91
C TYR A 100 69.01 14.80 -21.00
N ARG A 101 69.12 13.51 -20.68
CA ARG A 101 67.94 12.64 -20.53
C ARG A 101 67.10 13.01 -19.31
N ASP A 102 67.76 13.39 -18.21
CA ASP A 102 67.06 13.72 -16.96
C ASP A 102 66.62 15.20 -16.92
N MET A 103 67.18 16.05 -17.77
CA MET A 103 66.81 17.46 -17.87
C MET A 103 65.57 17.69 -18.74
N VAL A 104 64.68 18.55 -18.25
CA VAL A 104 63.54 19.07 -18.98
C VAL A 104 63.86 20.44 -19.55
N THR A 105 63.49 20.68 -20.82
CA THR A 105 63.66 22.00 -21.44
C THR A 105 62.49 22.93 -21.13
N GLY A 106 62.72 24.24 -21.13
CA GLY A 106 61.64 25.22 -20.92
C GLY A 106 60.49 25.07 -21.94
N ALA A 107 60.81 24.83 -23.22
CA ALA A 107 59.82 24.58 -24.26
C ALA A 107 58.99 23.31 -23.99
N HIS A 108 59.64 22.27 -23.46
CA HIS A 108 58.96 21.03 -23.09
C HIS A 108 58.01 21.23 -21.91
N GLN A 109 58.43 21.97 -20.90
CA GLN A 109 57.60 22.34 -19.75
C GLN A 109 56.38 23.17 -20.19
N GLU A 110 56.54 24.09 -21.14
CA GLU A 110 55.45 24.91 -21.67
C GLU A 110 54.39 24.08 -22.39
N ILE A 111 54.79 23.13 -23.25
CA ILE A 111 53.87 22.22 -23.96
C ILE A 111 53.06 21.38 -22.96
N VAL A 112 53.73 20.80 -21.96
CA VAL A 112 53.08 20.02 -20.90
C VAL A 112 52.06 20.89 -20.15
N LEU A 113 52.42 22.12 -19.83
CA LEU A 113 51.55 23.04 -19.11
C LEU A 113 50.32 23.43 -19.94
N GLN A 114 50.50 23.73 -21.23
CA GLN A 114 49.39 23.99 -22.16
C GLN A 114 48.44 22.79 -22.27
N GLN A 115 48.98 21.57 -22.33
CA GLN A 115 48.17 20.36 -22.37
C GLN A 115 47.38 20.15 -21.06
N ILE A 116 48.01 20.37 -19.90
CA ILE A 116 47.32 20.35 -18.59
C ILE A 116 46.20 21.40 -18.55
N MET A 117 46.47 22.62 -19.01
CA MET A 117 45.46 23.68 -19.06
C MET A 117 44.27 23.30 -19.94
N ALA A 118 44.51 22.75 -21.13
CA ALA A 118 43.46 22.28 -22.02
C ALA A 118 42.61 21.16 -21.38
N HIS A 119 43.23 20.25 -20.62
CA HIS A 119 42.51 19.23 -19.86
C HIS A 119 41.66 19.82 -18.73
N LEU A 120 42.20 20.78 -17.97
CA LEU A 120 41.42 21.47 -16.94
C LEU A 120 40.23 22.23 -17.53
N ASP A 121 40.39 22.85 -18.70
CA ASP A 121 39.29 23.53 -19.39
C ASP A 121 38.22 22.55 -19.89
N SER A 122 38.62 21.35 -20.34
CA SER A 122 37.68 20.26 -20.65
C SER A 122 36.87 19.84 -19.42
N ILE A 123 37.55 19.57 -18.30
CA ILE A 123 36.89 19.18 -17.03
C ILE A 123 35.93 20.27 -16.57
N ARG A 124 36.31 21.55 -16.69
CA ARG A 124 35.44 22.68 -16.34
C ARG A 124 34.18 22.70 -17.20
N LYS A 125 34.28 22.42 -18.50
CA LYS A 125 33.10 22.34 -19.40
C LYS A 125 32.18 21.19 -18.98
N ASP A 126 32.74 20.01 -18.71
CA ASP A 126 31.96 18.84 -18.29
C ASP A 126 31.21 19.11 -16.97
N MET A 127 31.88 19.76 -16.00
CA MET A 127 31.25 20.18 -14.75
C MET A 127 30.07 21.14 -14.98
N VAL A 128 30.25 22.16 -15.83
CA VAL A 128 29.18 23.12 -16.14
C VAL A 128 28.01 22.45 -16.87
N ILE A 129 28.27 21.49 -17.77
CA ILE A 129 27.23 20.73 -18.46
C ILE A 129 26.44 19.89 -17.45
N LEU A 130 27.14 19.21 -16.54
CA LEU A 130 26.53 18.40 -15.48
C LEU A 130 25.61 19.25 -14.59
N GLU A 131 26.10 20.41 -14.13
CA GLU A 131 25.34 21.35 -13.28
C GLU A 131 24.13 21.95 -13.98
N LYS A 132 24.28 22.34 -15.25
CA LYS A 132 23.21 23.04 -15.99
C LYS A 132 22.18 22.11 -16.61
N SER A 133 22.58 20.93 -17.08
CA SER A 133 21.69 20.01 -17.79
C SER A 133 21.15 18.95 -16.86
N GLU A 134 22.02 18.08 -16.34
CA GLU A 134 21.57 16.87 -15.65
C GLU A 134 20.98 17.17 -14.28
N PHE A 135 21.63 18.01 -13.47
CA PHE A 135 21.09 18.37 -12.17
C PHE A 135 19.81 19.22 -12.27
N ALA A 136 19.71 20.10 -13.28
CA ALA A 136 18.49 20.87 -13.50
C ALA A 136 17.33 19.97 -13.91
N ASN A 137 17.56 19.01 -14.82
CA ASN A 137 16.58 18.03 -15.24
C ASN A 137 16.11 17.16 -14.08
N LEU A 138 17.04 16.62 -13.28
CA LEU A 138 16.71 15.81 -12.11
C LEU A 138 15.90 16.58 -11.06
N ARG A 139 16.24 17.86 -10.80
CA ARG A 139 15.44 18.69 -9.88
C ARG A 139 14.04 18.95 -10.41
N SER A 140 13.91 19.25 -11.70
CA SER A 140 12.62 19.48 -12.36
C SER A 140 11.75 18.21 -12.32
N GLU A 141 12.33 17.06 -12.67
CA GLU A 141 11.65 15.76 -12.63
C GLU A 141 11.23 15.38 -11.21
N ASN A 142 12.09 15.62 -10.21
CA ASN A 142 11.76 15.37 -8.81
C ASN A 142 10.61 16.27 -8.32
N ALA A 143 10.64 17.56 -8.65
CA ALA A 143 9.56 18.49 -8.33
C ALA A 143 8.23 18.10 -9.02
N LYS A 144 8.30 17.63 -10.27
CA LYS A 144 7.14 17.11 -11.00
C LYS A 144 6.57 15.87 -10.33
N MET A 145 7.41 14.88 -10.00
CA MET A 145 6.99 13.66 -9.29
C MET A 145 6.36 13.98 -7.94
N GLN A 146 6.91 14.94 -7.20
CA GLN A 146 6.35 15.38 -5.92
C GLN A 146 4.95 15.99 -6.10
N THR A 147 4.74 16.76 -7.16
CA THR A 147 3.44 17.36 -7.49
C THR A 147 2.41 16.29 -7.87
N GLU A 148 2.79 15.33 -8.73
CA GLU A 148 1.92 14.22 -9.13
C GLU A 148 1.54 13.33 -7.94
N LEU A 149 2.49 13.07 -7.03
CA LEU A 149 2.24 12.33 -5.80
C LEU A 149 1.20 13.03 -4.93
N GLU A 150 1.34 14.34 -4.70
CA GLU A 150 0.38 15.09 -3.88
C GLU A 150 -1.00 15.14 -4.56
N GLN A 151 -1.06 15.25 -5.89
CA GLN A 151 -2.32 15.17 -6.64
C GLN A 151 -3.01 13.81 -6.45
N ILE A 152 -2.27 12.69 -6.60
CA ILE A 152 -2.83 11.34 -6.42
C ILE A 152 -3.30 11.15 -4.99
N LYS A 153 -2.53 11.61 -4.00
CA LYS A 153 -2.88 11.54 -2.58
C LYS A 153 -4.17 12.31 -2.29
N ASN A 154 -4.32 13.52 -2.82
CA ASN A 154 -5.53 14.32 -2.63
C ASN A 154 -6.75 13.65 -3.28
N ARG A 155 -6.61 13.17 -4.52
CA ARG A 155 -7.68 12.41 -5.19
C ARG A 155 -8.09 11.16 -4.41
N LEU A 156 -7.13 10.43 -3.84
CA LEU A 156 -7.42 9.25 -3.02
C LEU A 156 -8.19 9.62 -1.74
N LEU A 157 -7.82 10.73 -1.08
CA LEU A 157 -8.52 11.21 0.10
C LEU A 157 -9.95 11.63 -0.24
N GLU A 158 -10.15 12.36 -1.33
CA GLU A 158 -11.47 12.80 -1.81
C GLU A 158 -12.36 11.60 -2.16
N GLU A 159 -11.87 10.65 -2.97
CA GLU A 159 -12.64 9.45 -3.34
C GLU A 159 -12.93 8.58 -2.11
N SER A 160 -12.00 8.45 -1.17
CA SER A 160 -12.24 7.71 0.08
C SER A 160 -13.33 8.37 0.94
N GLN A 161 -13.33 9.69 1.03
CA GLN A 161 -14.36 10.44 1.75
C GLN A 161 -15.72 10.32 1.06
N LYS A 162 -15.75 10.41 -0.27
CA LYS A 162 -16.96 10.24 -1.08
C LYS A 162 -17.55 8.84 -0.90
N ILE A 163 -16.75 7.79 -1.09
CA ILE A 163 -17.18 6.40 -0.88
C ILE A 163 -17.73 6.20 0.54
N ARG A 164 -17.08 6.79 1.56
CA ARG A 164 -17.55 6.72 2.95
C ARG A 164 -18.90 7.41 3.14
N ALA A 165 -19.09 8.58 2.54
CA ALA A 165 -20.35 9.32 2.60
C ALA A 165 -21.48 8.55 1.89
N ASP A 166 -21.21 8.06 0.69
CA ASP A 166 -22.15 7.27 -0.12
C ASP A 166 -22.55 5.99 0.61
N THR A 167 -21.58 5.22 1.12
CA THR A 167 -21.84 3.99 1.88
C THR A 167 -22.67 4.27 3.14
N LYS A 168 -22.40 5.38 3.84
CA LYS A 168 -23.17 5.76 5.04
C LYS A 168 -24.61 6.11 4.66
N LEU A 169 -24.81 6.81 3.55
CA LEU A 169 -26.13 7.14 3.05
C LEU A 169 -26.90 5.87 2.67
N ASP A 170 -26.28 4.97 1.91
CA ASP A 170 -26.89 3.70 1.50
C ASP A 170 -27.34 2.86 2.71
N ILE A 171 -26.47 2.72 3.71
CA ILE A 171 -26.81 2.01 4.95
C ILE A 171 -27.97 2.68 5.68
N ASN A 172 -28.02 4.01 5.71
CA ASN A 172 -29.11 4.73 6.37
C ASN A 172 -30.43 4.57 5.62
N LEU A 173 -30.41 4.62 4.29
CA LEU A 173 -31.60 4.40 3.46
C LEU A 173 -32.13 2.98 3.61
N GLU A 174 -31.26 1.97 3.53
CA GLU A 174 -31.67 0.57 3.76
C GLU A 174 -32.15 0.34 5.19
N ARG A 175 -31.52 0.96 6.19
CA ARG A 175 -32.01 0.90 7.58
C ARG A 175 -33.41 1.50 7.71
N SER A 176 -33.66 2.65 7.09
CA SER A 176 -35.00 3.26 7.07
C SER A 176 -36.00 2.32 6.42
N ARG A 177 -35.67 1.78 5.24
CA ARG A 177 -36.52 0.86 4.49
C ARG A 177 -36.88 -0.40 5.29
N VAL A 178 -35.90 -1.02 5.95
CA VAL A 178 -36.11 -2.18 6.82
C VAL A 178 -36.99 -1.82 8.01
N THR A 179 -36.79 -0.65 8.61
CA THR A 179 -37.61 -0.17 9.73
C THR A 179 -39.06 0.05 9.29
N ASP A 180 -39.29 0.71 8.16
CA ASP A 180 -40.63 0.95 7.62
C ASP A 180 -41.35 -0.38 7.34
N MET A 181 -40.67 -1.33 6.68
CA MET A 181 -41.22 -2.67 6.44
C MET A 181 -41.54 -3.41 7.75
N PHE A 182 -40.68 -3.29 8.77
CA PHE A 182 -40.92 -3.91 10.07
C PHE A 182 -42.15 -3.31 10.76
N THR A 183 -42.28 -1.99 10.75
CA THR A 183 -43.47 -1.30 11.33
C THR A 183 -44.75 -1.66 10.58
N GLU A 184 -44.69 -1.83 9.25
CA GLU A 184 -45.84 -2.28 8.47
C GLU A 184 -46.24 -3.72 8.83
N GLN A 185 -45.25 -4.61 9.02
CA GLN A 185 -45.50 -5.98 9.47
C GLN A 185 -46.08 -6.03 10.89
N GLU A 186 -45.56 -5.23 11.81
CA GLU A 186 -46.09 -5.11 13.17
C GLU A 186 -47.54 -4.64 13.16
N LYS A 187 -47.87 -3.65 12.34
CA LYS A 187 -49.24 -3.18 12.14
C LYS A 187 -50.16 -4.29 11.62
N LYS A 188 -49.75 -5.01 10.56
CA LYS A 188 -50.53 -6.13 10.01
C LYS A 188 -50.74 -7.23 11.05
N LEU A 189 -49.72 -7.52 11.85
CA LEU A 189 -49.82 -8.51 12.92
C LEU A 189 -50.82 -8.06 14.00
N MET A 190 -50.81 -6.78 14.36
CA MET A 190 -51.76 -6.20 15.32
C MET A 190 -53.19 -6.25 14.79
N GLU A 191 -53.41 -5.93 13.51
CA GLU A 191 -54.72 -6.02 12.85
C GLU A 191 -55.25 -7.45 12.87
N VAL A 192 -54.43 -8.43 12.43
CA VAL A 192 -54.80 -9.85 12.44
C VAL A 192 -55.07 -10.36 13.86
N SER A 193 -54.26 -9.96 14.84
CA SER A 193 -54.48 -10.32 16.24
C SER A 193 -55.81 -9.76 16.76
N SER A 194 -56.12 -8.50 16.45
CA SER A 194 -57.40 -7.87 16.81
C SER A 194 -58.60 -8.58 16.15
N GLU A 195 -58.49 -8.91 14.86
CA GLU A 195 -59.52 -9.67 14.15
C GLU A 195 -59.72 -11.08 14.74
N PHE A 196 -58.62 -11.77 15.05
CA PHE A 196 -58.64 -13.06 15.72
C PHE A 196 -59.35 -12.99 17.06
N HIS A 197 -59.02 -12.01 17.90
CA HIS A 197 -59.69 -11.83 19.20
C HIS A 197 -61.18 -11.54 19.06
N LYS A 198 -61.56 -10.70 18.09
CA LYS A 198 -62.98 -10.42 17.77
C LYS A 198 -63.71 -11.70 17.36
N LYS A 199 -63.12 -12.49 16.45
CA LYS A 199 -63.70 -13.76 16.01
C LYS A 199 -63.79 -14.79 17.13
N ASN A 200 -62.79 -14.85 18.00
CA ASN A 200 -62.81 -15.72 19.16
C ASN A 200 -63.96 -15.37 20.12
N ALA A 201 -64.18 -14.06 20.38
CA ALA A 201 -65.31 -13.60 21.19
C ALA A 201 -66.68 -13.87 20.52
N GLU A 202 -66.80 -13.71 19.19
CA GLU A 202 -67.99 -14.09 18.43
C GLU A 202 -68.28 -15.60 18.57
N ILE A 203 -67.25 -16.45 18.47
CA ILE A 203 -67.38 -17.90 18.65
C ILE A 203 -67.81 -18.22 20.09
N GLU A 204 -67.13 -17.64 21.09
CA GLU A 204 -67.43 -17.88 22.51
C GLU A 204 -68.88 -17.48 22.87
N THR A 205 -69.33 -16.31 22.42
CA THR A 205 -70.71 -15.86 22.64
C THR A 205 -71.73 -16.77 21.98
N SER A 206 -71.49 -17.20 20.73
CA SER A 206 -72.36 -18.16 20.05
C SER A 206 -72.40 -19.54 20.74
N ALA A 207 -71.25 -20.02 21.25
CA ALA A 207 -71.15 -21.27 21.99
C ALA A 207 -71.90 -21.19 23.33
N ILE A 208 -71.83 -20.06 24.04
CA ILE A 208 -72.61 -19.83 25.26
C ILE A 208 -74.11 -19.81 24.94
N GLU A 209 -74.52 -19.17 23.84
CA GLU A 209 -75.93 -19.11 23.43
C GLU A 209 -76.48 -20.50 23.08
N THR A 210 -75.75 -21.30 22.30
CA THR A 210 -76.16 -22.67 21.96
C THR A 210 -76.22 -23.56 23.20
N THR A 211 -75.24 -23.45 24.11
CA THR A 211 -75.24 -24.18 25.38
C THR A 211 -76.47 -23.84 26.21
N LYS A 212 -76.81 -22.55 26.34
CA LYS A 212 -78.04 -22.11 27.05
C LYS A 212 -79.32 -22.65 26.40
N LYS A 213 -79.40 -22.69 25.07
CA LYS A 213 -80.55 -23.28 24.36
C LYS A 213 -80.69 -24.77 24.65
N ILE A 214 -79.57 -25.50 24.61
CA ILE A 214 -79.53 -26.93 24.97
C ILE A 214 -80.03 -27.12 26.41
N ASP A 215 -79.55 -26.33 27.37
CA ASP A 215 -79.99 -26.45 28.77
C ASP A 215 -81.49 -26.22 28.94
N ILE A 216 -82.07 -25.23 28.25
CA ILE A 216 -83.51 -24.94 28.27
C ILE A 216 -84.30 -26.10 27.65
N GLU A 217 -83.88 -26.62 26.50
CA GLU A 217 -84.53 -27.76 25.84
C GLU A 217 -84.45 -29.03 26.71
N VAL A 218 -83.31 -29.30 27.34
CA VAL A 218 -83.13 -30.42 28.28
C VAL A 218 -84.08 -30.28 29.47
N ALA A 219 -84.19 -29.08 30.07
CA ALA A 219 -85.12 -28.82 31.16
C ALA A 219 -86.58 -29.00 30.73
N SER A 220 -86.95 -28.45 29.57
CA SER A 220 -88.28 -28.58 28.97
C SER A 220 -88.65 -30.05 28.73
N LEU A 221 -87.79 -30.81 28.04
CA LEU A 221 -87.99 -32.23 27.78
C LEU A 221 -88.10 -33.03 29.08
N LYS A 222 -87.31 -32.69 30.10
CA LYS A 222 -87.41 -33.34 31.42
C LYS A 222 -88.75 -33.09 32.09
N THR A 223 -89.25 -31.85 32.08
CA THR A 223 -90.59 -31.54 32.64
C THR A 223 -91.71 -32.26 31.89
N LEU A 224 -91.61 -32.33 30.55
CA LEU A 224 -92.56 -33.07 29.72
C LEU A 224 -92.54 -34.56 30.07
N LEU A 225 -91.35 -35.15 30.18
CA LEU A 225 -91.16 -36.55 30.57
C LEU A 225 -91.76 -36.84 31.96
N GLU A 226 -91.50 -35.98 32.96
CA GLU A 226 -92.06 -36.11 34.31
C GLU A 226 -93.60 -36.00 34.29
N SER A 227 -94.15 -35.11 33.48
CA SER A 227 -95.60 -34.96 33.32
C SER A 227 -96.25 -36.21 32.70
N LEU A 228 -95.66 -36.79 31.66
CA LEU A 228 -96.12 -38.03 31.01
C LEU A 228 -96.04 -39.22 31.97
N LYS A 229 -94.98 -39.31 32.78
CA LYS A 229 -94.86 -40.32 33.84
C LYS A 229 -96.02 -40.19 34.85
N LEU A 230 -96.29 -38.99 35.35
CA LEU A 230 -97.39 -38.76 36.29
C LEU A 230 -98.77 -39.05 35.67
N GLN A 231 -98.99 -38.69 34.40
CA GLN A 231 -100.22 -39.02 33.67
C GLN A 231 -100.41 -40.54 33.55
N THR A 232 -99.36 -41.27 33.19
CA THR A 232 -99.40 -42.74 33.10
C THR A 232 -99.74 -43.36 34.45
N ILE A 233 -99.14 -42.89 35.55
CA ILE A 233 -99.45 -43.35 36.91
C ILE A 233 -100.92 -43.09 37.26
N ARG A 234 -101.44 -41.89 36.95
CA ARG A 234 -102.85 -41.54 37.20
C ARG A 234 -103.81 -42.41 36.38
N TYR A 235 -103.53 -42.64 35.10
CA TYR A 235 -104.35 -43.48 34.24
C TYR A 235 -104.40 -44.93 34.75
N LEU A 236 -103.24 -45.49 35.12
CA LEU A 236 -103.15 -46.82 35.72
C LEU A 236 -103.97 -46.91 37.01
N ALA A 237 -103.88 -45.92 37.89
CA ALA A 237 -104.66 -45.87 39.12
C ALA A 237 -106.18 -45.87 38.83
N VAL A 238 -106.64 -45.03 37.90
CA VAL A 238 -108.06 -44.98 37.48
C VAL A 238 -108.55 -46.32 36.95
N CYS A 239 -107.74 -47.01 36.12
CA CYS A 239 -108.08 -48.34 35.62
C CYS A 239 -108.18 -49.40 36.74
N ILE A 240 -107.25 -49.38 37.70
CA ILE A 240 -107.30 -50.31 38.85
C ILE A 240 -108.55 -50.02 39.69
N PHE A 241 -108.83 -48.76 40.00
CA PHE A 241 -110.02 -48.37 40.76
C PHE A 241 -111.32 -48.71 40.03
N SER A 242 -111.40 -48.52 38.71
CA SER A 242 -112.60 -48.89 37.94
C SER A 242 -112.81 -50.40 37.89
N CYS A 243 -111.76 -51.20 37.69
CA CYS A 243 -111.83 -52.65 37.77
C CYS A 243 -112.30 -53.13 39.16
N LEU A 244 -111.76 -52.55 40.24
CA LEU A 244 -112.20 -52.85 41.60
C LEU A 244 -113.66 -52.45 41.84
N ALA A 245 -114.10 -51.29 41.35
CA ALA A 245 -115.48 -50.83 41.47
C ALA A 245 -116.46 -51.76 40.73
N VAL A 246 -116.11 -52.21 39.52
CA VAL A 246 -116.89 -53.19 38.76
C VAL A 246 -116.92 -54.54 39.48
N ALA A 247 -115.78 -55.03 39.97
CA ALA A 247 -115.71 -56.27 40.74
C ALA A 247 -116.56 -56.23 42.02
N LEU A 248 -116.51 -55.12 42.77
CA LEU A 248 -117.38 -54.89 43.94
C LEU A 248 -118.86 -54.75 43.55
N GLY A 249 -119.16 -54.13 42.41
CA GLY A 249 -120.50 -54.06 41.86
C GLY A 249 -121.08 -55.44 41.53
N VAL A 250 -120.30 -56.29 40.84
CA VAL A 250 -120.67 -57.67 40.51
C VAL A 250 -120.80 -58.52 41.76
N TYR A 251 -119.86 -58.42 42.70
CA TYR A 251 -119.91 -59.12 43.98
C TYR A 251 -121.18 -58.77 44.78
N ARG A 252 -121.61 -57.50 44.73
CA ARG A 252 -122.83 -57.04 45.40
C ARG A 252 -124.13 -57.45 44.70
N SER A 253 -124.11 -57.78 43.42
CA SER A 253 -125.27 -58.34 42.71
C SER A 253 -125.38 -59.88 42.82
N TRP A 254 -124.35 -60.54 43.36
CA TRP A 254 -124.29 -62.00 43.50
C TRP A 254 -124.63 -62.49 44.93
N ASN A 255 -124.84 -61.57 45.88
CA ASN A 255 -125.25 -61.85 47.26
C ASN A 255 -126.59 -61.15 47.54
#